data_AF-A0AAV5HN05-F1
#
_entry.id   AF-A0AAV5HN05-F1
#
_cell.length_a   1.000
_cell.length_b   1.000
_cell.length_c   1.000
_cell.angle_alpha   90.00
_cell.angle_beta   90.00
_cell.angle_gamma   90.00
#
_symmetry.space_group_name_H-M   'P 1'
#
loop_
_entity.id
_entity.type
_entity.pdbx_description
1 polymer ?
#
loop_
_entity_poly.entity_id
_entity_poly.type
_entity_poly.pdbx_seq_one_letter_code
_entity_poly.pdbx_strand_id
1 'polypeptide(L)'
;MEFCPTCGTLLQYERATPSRFFCPACPYVCYLESNVKIKRRQHLVKKEIEPVFTKEEMKAGGAETDATCPFCGYGRALFKQMQIRSADEPASTIYECLKCEKIWRED
;
A
#
# COMPACT_ATOMS: atom_id res chain seq x y z
N MET A 1 2.66 -1.75 -20.94
CA MET A 1 1.20 -1.64 -20.76
C MET A 1 0.79 -0.44 -21.57
N GLU A 2 -0.06 -0.64 -22.58
CA GLU A 2 -0.52 0.44 -23.47
C GLU A 2 -2.01 0.65 -23.26
N PHE A 3 -2.45 1.91 -23.28
CA PHE A 3 -3.84 2.30 -23.09
C PHE A 3 -4.40 2.84 -24.40
N CYS A 4 -5.69 2.61 -24.63
CA CYS A 4 -6.38 3.13 -25.79
C CYS A 4 -6.44 4.68 -25.71
N PRO A 5 -6.03 5.40 -26.76
CA PRO A 5 -6.08 6.87 -26.76
C PRO A 5 -7.51 7.43 -26.77
N THR A 6 -8.49 6.64 -27.20
CA THR A 6 -9.88 7.09 -27.34
C THR A 6 -10.71 6.89 -26.09
N CYS A 7 -10.53 5.76 -25.39
CA CYS A 7 -11.38 5.39 -24.24
C CYS A 7 -10.60 5.13 -22.94
N GLY A 8 -9.28 5.27 -22.95
CA GLY A 8 -8.43 5.05 -21.77
C GLY A 8 -8.41 3.60 -21.26
N THR A 9 -9.05 2.65 -21.96
CA THR A 9 -9.07 1.25 -21.56
C THR A 9 -7.73 0.57 -21.87
N LEU A 10 -7.31 -0.36 -21.01
CA LEU A 10 -6.09 -1.14 -21.23
C LEU A 10 -6.22 -1.98 -22.51
N LEU A 11 -5.25 -1.86 -23.42
CA LEU A 11 -5.24 -2.63 -24.66
C LEU A 11 -4.88 -4.10 -24.38
N GLN A 12 -5.58 -5.02 -25.04
CA GLN A 12 -5.35 -6.45 -24.94
C GLN A 12 -4.51 -6.94 -26.11
N TYR A 13 -3.62 -7.89 -25.84
CA TYR A 13 -2.73 -8.47 -26.84
C TYR A 13 -3.39 -9.67 -27.52
N GLU A 14 -3.34 -9.70 -28.85
CA GLU A 14 -3.79 -10.82 -29.67
C GLU A 14 -2.67 -11.30 -30.59
N ARG A 15 -2.41 -12.61 -30.53
CA ARG A 15 -1.44 -13.28 -31.41
C ARG A 15 -2.05 -13.53 -32.79
N ALA A 16 -2.17 -12.48 -33.58
CA ALA A 16 -2.42 -12.55 -35.02
C ALA A 16 -1.09 -12.50 -35.80
N THR A 17 -1.15 -12.77 -37.11
CA THR A 17 -0.04 -12.52 -38.05
C THR A 17 -0.42 -11.35 -38.96
N PRO A 18 0.02 -10.10 -38.68
CA PRO A 18 0.93 -9.65 -37.62
C PRO A 18 0.26 -9.49 -36.24
N SER A 19 1.03 -9.55 -35.17
CA SER A 19 0.51 -9.43 -33.79
C SER A 19 -0.14 -8.06 -33.58
N ARG A 20 -1.21 -7.99 -32.81
CA ARG A 20 -1.96 -6.73 -32.61
C ARG A 20 -2.37 -6.51 -31.16
N PHE A 21 -2.50 -5.23 -30.80
CA PHE A 21 -3.22 -4.78 -29.62
C PHE A 21 -4.60 -4.30 -30.05
N PHE A 22 -5.65 -4.75 -29.37
CA PHE A 22 -7.01 -4.29 -29.61
C PHE A 22 -7.63 -3.76 -28.33
N CYS A 23 -8.55 -2.81 -28.48
CA CYS A 23 -9.36 -2.33 -27.37
C CYS A 23 -10.63 -3.19 -27.23
N PRO A 24 -10.97 -3.69 -26.04
CA PRO A 24 -12.22 -4.43 -25.84
C PRO A 24 -13.46 -3.51 -25.83
N ALA A 25 -13.29 -2.20 -25.63
CA ALA A 25 -14.38 -1.23 -25.48
C ALA A 25 -14.66 -0.39 -26.74
N CYS A 26 -13.73 -0.30 -27.68
CA CYS A 26 -13.87 0.52 -28.89
C CYS A 26 -13.15 -0.13 -30.08
N PRO A 27 -13.42 0.29 -31.34
CA PRO A 27 -12.85 -0.36 -32.53
C PRO A 27 -11.36 -0.03 -32.78
N TYR A 28 -10.66 0.51 -31.78
CA TYR A 28 -9.24 0.85 -31.90
C TYR A 28 -8.37 -0.41 -31.96
N VAL A 29 -7.49 -0.47 -32.97
CA VAL A 29 -6.53 -1.55 -33.18
C VAL A 29 -5.16 -0.96 -33.52
N CYS A 30 -4.11 -1.48 -32.89
CA CYS A 30 -2.72 -1.11 -33.13
C CYS A 30 -1.91 -2.36 -33.47
N TYR A 31 -1.24 -2.37 -34.62
CA TYR A 31 -0.41 -3.51 -35.03
C TYR A 31 1.00 -3.37 -34.45
N LEU A 32 1.54 -4.47 -33.92
CA LEU A 32 2.93 -4.50 -33.48
C LEU A 32 3.85 -4.77 -34.67
N GLU A 33 4.85 -3.92 -34.83
CA GLU A 33 5.98 -4.20 -35.71
C GLU A 33 6.84 -5.35 -35.13
N SER A 34 7.48 -6.13 -36.01
CA SER A 34 8.25 -7.34 -35.66
C SER A 34 9.43 -7.09 -34.70
N ASN A 35 9.81 -5.83 -34.47
CA ASN A 35 10.99 -5.44 -33.70
C ASN A 35 10.66 -4.95 -32.26
N VAL A 36 9.40 -5.01 -31.83
CA VAL A 36 9.00 -4.52 -30.50
C VAL A 36 9.30 -5.58 -29.41
N LYS A 37 10.28 -5.31 -28.54
CA LYS A 37 10.55 -6.13 -27.35
C LYS A 37 9.45 -5.93 -26.30
N ILE A 38 8.50 -6.86 -26.22
CA ILE A 38 7.36 -6.83 -25.26
C ILE A 38 7.81 -7.02 -23.79
N LYS A 39 9.08 -7.41 -23.56
CA LYS A 39 9.61 -7.64 -22.21
C LYS A 39 10.50 -6.49 -21.74
N ARG A 40 9.98 -5.68 -20.82
CA ARG A 40 10.79 -4.77 -19.99
C ARG A 40 10.94 -5.39 -18.60
N ARG A 41 12.15 -5.83 -18.24
CA ARG A 41 12.45 -6.18 -16.84
C ARG A 41 12.71 -4.86 -16.11
N GLN A 42 11.84 -4.52 -15.16
CA GLN A 42 12.06 -3.39 -14.26
C GLN A 42 12.46 -3.96 -12.89
N HIS A 43 13.58 -3.49 -12.36
CA HIS A 43 13.95 -3.80 -10.99
C HIS A 43 12.97 -3.05 -10.08
N LEU A 44 12.10 -3.79 -9.40
CA LEU A 44 11.16 -3.21 -8.44
C LEU A 44 11.94 -2.91 -7.17
N VAL A 45 12.26 -1.64 -6.94
CA VAL A 45 12.74 -1.18 -5.64
C VAL A 45 11.53 -1.20 -4.71
N LYS A 46 11.64 -1.90 -3.57
CA LYS A 46 10.60 -1.85 -2.55
C LYS A 46 10.46 -0.40 -2.09
N LYS A 47 9.26 0.16 -2.19
CA LYS A 47 8.96 1.44 -1.55
C LYS A 47 9.17 1.25 -0.05
N GLU A 48 9.86 2.18 0.60
CA GLU A 48 9.93 2.20 2.05
C GLU A 48 8.50 2.31 2.58
N ILE A 49 8.16 1.42 3.51
CA ILE A 49 6.84 1.40 4.12
C ILE A 49 6.80 2.62 5.04
N GLU A 50 6.18 3.70 4.57
CA GLU A 50 5.90 4.84 5.44
C GLU A 50 5.09 4.32 6.63
N PRO A 51 5.57 4.53 7.86
CA PRO A 51 4.82 4.12 9.03
C PRO A 51 3.49 4.88 9.04
N VAL A 52 2.40 4.16 9.28
CA VAL A 52 1.04 4.72 9.39
C VAL A 52 0.95 5.81 10.48
N PHE A 53 1.95 5.89 11.36
CA PHE A 53 2.05 6.91 12.39
C PHE A 53 3.41 7.57 12.41
N THR A 54 3.39 8.90 12.43
CA THR A 54 4.54 9.71 12.82
C THR A 54 4.53 9.86 14.34
N LYS A 55 5.69 9.86 15.00
CA LYS A 55 5.81 9.99 16.47
C LYS A 55 5.04 11.21 17.03
N GLU A 56 4.94 12.26 16.25
CA GLU A 56 4.23 13.50 16.61
C GLU A 56 2.71 13.30 16.72
N GLU A 57 2.12 12.44 15.87
CA GLU A 57 0.68 12.18 15.83
C GLU A 57 0.20 11.27 16.98
N MET A 58 1.12 10.52 17.58
CA MET A 58 0.87 9.76 18.80
C MET A 58 0.92 10.65 20.02
N LYS A 59 1.90 11.57 20.12
CA LYS A 59 1.99 12.52 21.23
C LYS A 59 0.86 13.54 21.24
N ALA A 60 0.34 13.94 20.09
CA ALA A 60 -0.72 14.96 19.99
C ALA A 60 -2.13 14.45 20.35
N GLY A 61 -2.38 13.13 20.30
CA GLY A 61 -3.71 12.56 20.49
C GLY A 61 -3.78 11.26 21.30
N GLY A 62 -2.65 10.79 21.83
CA GLY A 62 -2.59 9.62 22.70
C GLY A 62 -2.99 9.98 24.12
N ALA A 63 -3.86 9.16 24.72
CA ALA A 63 -4.14 9.24 26.14
C ALA A 63 -3.15 8.35 26.91
N GLU A 64 -2.78 8.74 28.13
CA GLU A 64 -1.89 7.94 28.98
C GLU A 64 -2.66 6.77 29.60
N THR A 65 -2.03 5.59 29.62
CA THR A 65 -2.56 4.38 30.26
C THR A 65 -1.45 3.57 30.92
N ASP A 66 -1.83 2.77 31.91
CA ASP A 66 -0.94 1.87 32.64
C ASP A 66 -0.76 0.55 31.85
N ALA A 67 0.03 0.61 30.77
CA ALA A 67 0.41 -0.56 29.98
C ALA A 67 1.91 -0.84 30.09
N THR A 68 2.26 -2.11 30.37
CA THR A 68 3.66 -2.52 30.53
C THR A 68 4.32 -2.72 29.17
N CYS A 69 5.39 -1.97 28.93
CA CYS A 69 6.14 -2.06 27.69
C CYS A 69 6.86 -3.41 27.57
N PRO A 70 6.64 -4.20 26.49
CA PRO A 70 7.28 -5.50 26.31
C PRO A 70 8.79 -5.42 26.07
N PHE A 71 9.33 -4.23 25.77
CA PHE A 71 10.75 -4.04 25.46
C PHE A 71 11.59 -3.55 26.63
N CYS A 72 11.01 -2.77 27.55
CA CYS A 72 11.76 -2.14 28.64
C CYS A 72 11.12 -2.32 30.03
N GLY A 73 9.95 -2.96 30.12
CA GLY A 73 9.24 -3.21 31.37
C GLY A 73 8.68 -1.96 32.06
N TYR A 74 8.67 -0.81 31.39
CA TYR A 74 8.08 0.41 31.94
C TYR A 74 6.55 0.33 31.95
N GLY A 75 5.93 0.76 33.05
CA GLY A 75 4.49 0.52 33.30
C GLY A 75 3.52 1.56 32.71
N ARG A 76 3.99 2.57 31.96
CA ARG A 76 3.12 3.57 31.33
C ARG A 76 3.37 3.71 29.83
N ALA A 77 2.29 3.88 29.08
CA ALA A 77 2.30 4.07 27.64
C ALA A 77 1.21 5.06 27.20
N LEU A 78 1.40 5.69 26.04
CA LEU A 78 0.33 6.38 25.33
C LEU A 78 -0.45 5.34 24.52
N PHE A 79 -1.78 5.40 24.53
CA PHE A 79 -2.62 4.55 23.70
C PHE A 79 -3.42 5.36 22.67
N LYS A 80 -3.60 4.77 21.49
CA LYS A 80 -4.46 5.29 20.42
C LYS A 80 -5.17 4.14 19.73
N GLN A 81 -6.47 4.28 19.53
CA GLN A 81 -7.29 3.30 18.81
C GLN A 81 -7.54 3.79 17.38
N MET A 82 -7.29 2.91 16.40
CA MET A 82 -7.54 3.23 14.99
C MET A 82 -8.08 2.01 14.25
N GLN A 83 -9.06 2.26 13.39
CA GLN A 83 -9.61 1.26 12.50
C GLN A 83 -8.71 1.14 11.26
N ILE A 84 -7.81 0.15 11.27
CA ILE A 84 -6.91 -0.16 10.14
C ILE A 84 -7.46 -1.28 9.24
N ARG A 85 -8.62 -1.86 9.59
CA ARG A 85 -9.27 -2.98 8.91
C ARG A 85 -10.74 -2.66 8.61
N SER A 86 -11.48 -3.65 8.09
CA SER A 86 -12.91 -3.53 7.80
C SER A 86 -13.71 -3.04 9.01
N ALA A 87 -14.84 -2.39 8.76
CA ALA A 87 -15.72 -1.87 9.82
C ALA A 87 -16.37 -2.95 10.69
N ASP A 88 -16.35 -4.20 10.23
CA ASP A 88 -16.84 -5.34 10.98
C ASP A 88 -15.85 -5.82 12.08
N GLU A 89 -14.61 -5.33 12.08
CA GLU A 89 -13.59 -5.68 13.09
C GLU A 89 -13.43 -4.59 14.15
N PRO A 90 -13.12 -4.95 15.41
CA PRO A 90 -12.85 -3.97 16.46
C PRO A 90 -11.63 -3.10 16.11
N ALA A 91 -11.61 -1.87 16.62
CA ALA A 91 -10.49 -0.95 16.40
C ALA A 91 -9.20 -1.52 16.98
N SER A 92 -8.10 -1.45 16.23
CA SER A 92 -6.79 -1.90 16.71
C SER A 92 -6.21 -0.88 17.68
N THR A 93 -5.71 -1.35 18.83
CA THR A 93 -5.08 -0.48 19.84
C THR A 93 -3.57 -0.47 19.66
N ILE A 94 -3.00 0.73 19.56
CA ILE A 94 -1.58 0.96 19.36
C ILE A 94 -1.05 1.69 20.60
N TYR A 95 0.05 1.20 21.13
CA TYR A 95 0.71 1.74 22.30
C TYR A 95 2.09 2.30 21.96
N GLU A 96 2.47 3.42 22.56
CA GLU A 96 3.82 3.98 22.53
C GLU A 96 4.38 4.10 23.96
N CYS A 97 5.56 3.53 24.21
CA CYS A 97 6.17 3.63 25.53
C CYS A 97 6.69 5.05 25.78
N LEU A 98 6.27 5.67 26.89
CA LEU A 98 6.75 6.98 27.31
C LEU A 98 8.27 7.03 27.62
N LYS A 99 8.90 5.88 27.89
CA LYS A 99 10.33 5.79 28.22
C LYS A 99 11.21 5.48 27.02
N CYS A 100 10.87 4.45 26.23
CA CYS A 100 11.73 3.97 25.14
C CYS A 100 11.21 4.31 23.74
N GLU A 101 10.07 5.02 23.63
CA GLU A 101 9.42 5.43 22.37
C GLU A 101 9.21 4.29 21.36
N LYS A 102 9.14 3.05 21.85
CA LYS A 102 8.82 1.89 21.02
C LYS A 102 7.32 1.77 20.92
N ILE A 103 6.86 1.50 19.70
CA ILE A 103 5.46 1.32 19.37
C ILE A 103 5.17 -0.17 19.27
N TRP A 104 4.09 -0.64 19.89
CA TRP A 104 3.57 -1.99 19.72
C TRP A 104 2.05 -1.97 19.59
N ARG A 105 1.48 -3.10 19.19
CA ARG A 105 0.03 -3.27 19.03
C ARG A 105 -0.41 -4.35 19.99
N GLU A 106 -1.63 -4.21 20.48
CA GLU A 106 -2.35 -5.28 21.14
C GLU A 106 -3.40 -5.76 20.13
N ASP A 107 -3.27 -7.02 19.73
CA ASP A 107 -4.20 -7.70 18.81
C ASP A 107 -5.53 -7.99 19.52
#